data_AF-A0A1Q4YAR5-F1
#
_entry.id   AF-A0A1Q4YAR5-F1
#
_cell.length_a   1.000
_cell.length_b   1.000
_cell.length_c   1.000
_cell.angle_alpha   90.00
_cell.angle_beta   90.00
_cell.angle_gamma   90.00
#
_symmetry.space_group_name_H-M   'P 1'
#
loop_
_entity.id
_entity.type
_entity.pdbx_description
1 polymer ?
#
loop_
_entity_poly.entity_id
_entity_poly.type
_entity_poly.pdbx_seq_one_letter_code
_entity_poly.pdbx_strand_id
1 'polypeptide(L)'
;MDYSPVGPEHFDEDDHTEAKEVGADFVNALRRVRVSFGAIGIDHPCDTCQQDEHRIYLGWITLAEARRMTATVNAAMDELDRYRQAGRVPRLP
;
A
#
# COMPACT_ATOMS: atom_id res chain seq x y z
N MET A 1 -2.17 -3.10 -15.06
CA MET A 1 -2.00 -2.37 -13.79
C MET A 1 -0.53 -2.06 -13.67
N ASP A 2 -0.22 -0.77 -13.54
CA ASP A 2 1.14 -0.31 -13.29
C ASP A 2 1.46 -0.45 -11.79
N TYR A 3 2.60 -1.03 -11.49
CA TYR A 3 3.11 -1.24 -10.12
C TYR A 3 4.47 -0.54 -9.92
N SER A 4 4.83 0.37 -10.82
CA SER A 4 6.04 1.17 -10.69
C SER A 4 6.03 1.95 -9.37
N PRO A 5 7.19 2.18 -8.74
CA PRO A 5 7.25 3.00 -7.54
C PRO A 5 6.65 4.39 -7.78
N VAL A 6 6.01 4.95 -6.76
CA VAL A 6 5.49 6.31 -6.76
C VAL A 6 6.20 7.15 -5.71
N GLY A 7 6.36 8.45 -5.99
CA GLY A 7 6.85 9.42 -5.01
C GLY A 7 5.70 10.16 -4.30
N PRO A 8 6.05 11.11 -3.40
CA PRO A 8 5.09 11.93 -2.67
C PRO A 8 4.12 12.70 -3.59
N GLU A 9 4.52 13.02 -4.82
CA GLU A 9 3.69 13.64 -5.86
C GLU A 9 2.48 12.81 -6.28
N HIS A 10 2.37 11.56 -5.80
CA HIS A 10 1.17 10.74 -5.97
C HIS A 10 -0.05 11.28 -5.22
N PHE A 11 0.17 12.08 -4.19
CA PHE A 11 -0.89 12.68 -3.38
C PHE A 11 -1.04 14.16 -3.72
N ASP A 12 -2.27 14.58 -4.01
CA ASP A 12 -2.65 15.97 -4.34
C ASP A 12 -2.71 16.89 -3.10
N GLU A 13 -2.13 16.49 -1.96
CA GLU A 13 -2.12 17.33 -0.75
C GLU A 13 -0.99 18.36 -0.76
N ASP A 14 -1.33 19.62 -0.53
CA ASP A 14 -0.37 20.71 -0.36
C ASP A 14 0.17 20.75 1.08
N ASP A 15 1.45 21.10 1.24
CA ASP A 15 2.14 21.41 2.51
C ASP A 15 2.37 20.30 3.57
N HIS A 16 2.10 19.02 3.27
CA HIS A 16 2.30 17.92 4.24
C HIS A 16 3.31 16.85 3.78
N THR A 17 4.56 17.26 3.59
CA THR A 17 5.65 16.42 3.04
C THR A 17 5.80 15.06 3.74
N GLU A 18 5.81 15.02 5.08
CA GLU A 18 6.00 13.77 5.83
C GLU A 18 4.85 12.78 5.60
N ALA A 19 3.60 13.23 5.63
CA ALA A 19 2.44 12.38 5.39
C ALA A 19 2.47 11.77 3.98
N LYS A 20 2.87 12.56 2.99
CA LYS A 20 3.00 12.12 1.59
C LYS A 20 4.12 11.11 1.39
N GLU A 21 5.26 11.31 2.06
CA GLU A 21 6.38 10.35 2.05
C GLU A 21 5.95 9.00 2.66
N VAL A 22 5.34 9.02 3.84
CA VAL A 22 4.82 7.81 4.50
C VAL A 22 3.75 7.13 3.64
N GLY A 23 2.85 7.92 3.03
CA GLY A 23 1.85 7.42 2.11
C GLY A 23 2.46 6.74 0.89
N ALA A 24 3.48 7.34 0.28
CA ALA A 24 4.16 6.79 -0.89
C ALA A 24 4.88 5.48 -0.55
N ASP A 25 5.58 5.43 0.59
CA ASP A 25 6.22 4.21 1.08
C ASP A 25 5.21 3.08 1.31
N PHE A 26 4.06 3.39 1.88
CA PHE A 26 2.99 2.43 2.07
C PHE A 26 2.43 1.90 0.73
N VAL A 27 2.15 2.80 -0.23
CA VAL A 27 1.71 2.41 -1.58
C VAL A 27 2.74 1.50 -2.25
N ASN A 28 4.02 1.85 -2.14
CA ASN A 28 5.11 1.07 -2.73
C ASN A 28 5.24 -0.30 -2.08
N ALA A 29 5.05 -0.42 -0.76
CA ALA A 29 5.03 -1.71 -0.06
C ALA A 29 3.92 -2.63 -0.58
N LEU A 30 2.71 -2.09 -0.81
CA LEU A 30 1.59 -2.85 -1.40
C LEU A 30 1.87 -3.27 -2.85
N ARG A 31 2.46 -2.38 -3.65
CA ARG A 31 2.81 -2.67 -5.05
C ARG A 31 3.84 -3.79 -5.17
N ARG A 32 4.76 -3.95 -4.21
CA ARG A 32 5.72 -5.08 -4.16
C ARG A 32 5.02 -6.44 -4.11
N VAL A 33 3.84 -6.51 -3.51
CA VAL A 33 2.99 -7.72 -3.47
C VAL A 33 1.86 -7.67 -4.51
N ARG A 34 1.98 -6.80 -5.52
CA ARG A 34 1.02 -6.62 -6.64
C ARG A 34 -0.39 -6.24 -6.19
N VAL A 35 -0.51 -5.62 -5.02
CA VAL A 35 -1.74 -4.99 -4.55
C VAL A 35 -1.71 -3.51 -4.95
N SER A 36 -2.83 -3.02 -5.46
CA SER A 36 -3.02 -1.61 -5.83
C SER A 36 -4.47 -1.24 -5.62
N PHE A 37 -4.71 -0.13 -4.94
CA PHE A 37 -6.06 0.41 -4.72
C PHE A 37 -6.28 1.57 -5.70
N GLY A 38 -7.48 1.66 -6.27
CA GLY A 38 -7.82 2.69 -7.25
C GLY A 38 -8.01 4.09 -6.63
N ALA A 39 -8.30 4.16 -5.34
CA ALA A 39 -8.40 5.40 -4.57
C ALA A 39 -7.63 5.22 -3.27
N ILE A 40 -6.44 5.81 -3.19
CA ILE A 40 -5.70 5.98 -1.94
C ILE A 40 -5.54 7.47 -1.77
N GLY A 41 -5.74 7.96 -0.56
CA GLY A 41 -5.43 9.33 -0.23
C GLY A 41 -5.09 9.48 1.22
N ILE A 42 -4.85 10.74 1.59
CA ILE A 42 -4.58 11.14 2.95
C ILE A 42 -5.81 11.96 3.39
N ASP A 43 -6.18 11.81 4.66
CA ASP A 43 -7.15 12.66 5.35
C ASP A 43 -6.38 13.53 6.34
N HIS A 44 -6.66 14.82 6.34
CA HIS A 44 -6.08 15.77 7.29
C HIS A 44 -6.60 15.57 8.72
N PRO A 45 -5.81 16.01 9.73
CA PRO A 45 -6.33 16.25 11.06
C PRO A 45 -7.57 17.13 11.02
N CYS A 46 -8.50 16.86 11.91
CA CYS A 46 -9.79 17.51 11.97
C CYS A 46 -10.14 17.75 13.43
N ASP A 47 -9.93 18.99 13.87
CA ASP A 47 -10.22 19.42 15.23
C ASP A 47 -11.70 19.24 15.59
N THR A 48 -12.59 19.50 14.63
CA THR A 48 -14.04 19.39 14.84
C THR A 48 -14.49 17.94 15.05
N CYS A 49 -13.76 16.98 14.48
CA CYS A 49 -14.04 15.56 14.61
C CYS A 49 -13.06 14.84 15.55
N GLN A 50 -12.28 15.60 16.34
CA GLN A 50 -11.33 15.09 17.34
C GLN A 50 -10.34 14.08 16.75
N GLN A 51 -9.83 14.39 15.57
CA GLN A 51 -8.81 13.58 14.89
C GLN A 51 -7.54 14.40 14.77
N ASP A 52 -6.55 14.09 15.61
CA ASP A 52 -5.33 14.90 15.73
C ASP A 52 -4.21 14.45 14.75
N GLU A 53 -4.42 13.34 14.04
CA GLU A 53 -3.43 12.73 13.14
C GLU A 53 -3.90 12.67 11.68
N HIS A 54 -2.93 12.74 10.76
CA HIS A 54 -3.15 12.38 9.36
C HIS A 54 -3.48 10.90 9.26
N ARG A 55 -4.40 10.54 8.38
CA ARG A 55 -4.73 9.14 8.11
C ARG A 55 -4.57 8.82 6.65
N ILE A 56 -4.17 7.60 6.35
CA ILE A 56 -4.24 7.05 5.00
C ILE A 56 -5.60 6.36 4.87
N TYR A 57 -6.41 6.79 3.91
CA TYR A 57 -7.60 6.03 3.56
C TYR A 57 -7.32 5.15 2.33
N LEU A 58 -7.76 3.91 2.43
CA LEU A 58 -7.78 2.95 1.33
C LEU A 58 -9.24 2.92 0.88
N GLY A 59 -9.52 3.58 -0.25
CA GLY A 59 -10.87 3.74 -0.77
C GLY A 59 -11.61 2.42 -0.95
N TRP A 60 -12.88 2.53 -1.35
CA TRP A 60 -13.74 1.36 -1.48
C TRP A 60 -13.28 0.42 -2.59
N ILE A 61 -13.21 -0.87 -2.25
CA ILE A 61 -12.99 -1.95 -3.22
C ILE A 61 -14.24 -2.80 -3.33
N THR A 62 -14.49 -3.33 -4.51
CA THR A 62 -15.55 -4.32 -4.75
C THR A 62 -15.19 -5.66 -4.12
N LEU A 63 -16.18 -6.52 -3.88
CA LEU A 63 -15.94 -7.89 -3.42
C LEU A 63 -15.07 -8.70 -4.39
N ALA A 64 -15.17 -8.42 -5.69
CA ALA A 64 -14.36 -9.07 -6.71
C ALA A 64 -12.89 -8.65 -6.61
N GLU A 65 -12.63 -7.36 -6.43
CA GLU A 65 -11.29 -6.82 -6.20
C GLU A 65 -10.70 -7.36 -4.90
N ALA A 66 -11.47 -7.37 -3.81
CA ALA A 66 -11.04 -7.94 -2.53
C ALA A 66 -10.59 -9.40 -2.70
N ARG A 67 -11.40 -10.24 -3.35
CA ARG A 67 -11.04 -11.65 -3.63
C ARG A 67 -9.75 -11.77 -4.45
N ARG A 68 -9.61 -10.95 -5.49
CA ARG A 68 -8.41 -10.94 -6.34
C ARG A 68 -7.17 -10.50 -5.55
N MET A 69 -7.27 -9.46 -4.73
CA MET A 69 -6.19 -8.99 -3.87
C MET A 69 -5.79 -10.06 -2.86
N THR A 70 -6.76 -10.69 -2.18
CA THR A 70 -6.50 -11.80 -1.25
C THR A 70 -5.74 -12.95 -1.93
N ALA A 71 -6.18 -13.38 -3.11
CA ALA A 71 -5.50 -14.44 -3.86
C ALA A 71 -4.06 -14.05 -4.24
N THR A 72 -3.85 -12.77 -4.60
CA THR A 72 -2.53 -12.24 -4.97
C THR A 72 -1.58 -12.22 -3.76
N VAL A 73 -2.05 -11.74 -2.61
CA VAL A 73 -1.26 -11.70 -1.37
C VAL A 73 -0.90 -13.11 -0.91
N ASN A 74 -1.86 -14.04 -0.88
CA ASN A 74 -1.62 -15.41 -0.45
C ASN A 74 -0.60 -16.10 -1.36
N ALA A 75 -0.71 -15.94 -2.68
CA ALA A 75 0.25 -16.51 -3.62
C ALA A 75 1.69 -16.00 -3.39
N ALA A 76 1.85 -14.71 -3.08
CA ALA A 76 3.15 -14.13 -2.76
C ALA A 76 3.73 -14.69 -1.44
N MET A 77 2.87 -14.88 -0.43
CA MET A 77 3.27 -15.48 0.85
C MET A 77 3.63 -16.96 0.71
N ASP A 78 2.85 -17.73 -0.04
CA ASP A 78 3.13 -19.13 -0.34
C ASP A 78 4.47 -19.31 -1.08
N GLU A 79 4.80 -18.37 -1.97
CA GLU A 79 6.12 -18.34 -2.62
C GLU A 79 7.25 -18.06 -1.62
N LEU A 80 7.08 -17.07 -0.75
CA LEU A 80 8.05 -16.75 0.30
C LEU A 80 8.27 -17.93 1.25
N ASP A 81 7.20 -18.63 1.64
CA ASP A 81 7.28 -19.79 2.52
C ASP A 81 7.96 -20.97 1.83
N ARG A 82 7.72 -21.20 0.53
CA ARG A 82 8.48 -22.17 -0.25
C ARG A 82 9.98 -21.87 -0.26
N TYR A 83 10.37 -20.59 -0.39
CA TYR A 83 11.79 -20.22 -0.32
C TYR A 83 12.40 -20.49 1.06
N ARG A 84 11.69 -20.13 2.13
CA ARG A 84 12.11 -20.39 3.51
C ARG A 84 12.29 -21.88 3.79
N GLN A 85 11.33 -22.71 3.38
CA GLN A 85 11.36 -24.16 3.55
C GLN A 85 12.48 -24.83 2.74
N ALA A 86 12.81 -24.29 1.57
CA ALA A 86 13.89 -24.78 0.72
C ALA A 86 15.30 -24.42 1.24
N GLY A 87 15.42 -23.73 2.39
CA GLY A 87 16.70 -23.23 2.89
C GLY A 87 17.37 -22.21 1.95
N ARG A 88 16.63 -21.69 0.98
CA ARG A 88 17.11 -20.69 0.03
C ARG A 88 16.80 -19.33 0.61
N VAL A 89 17.81 -18.66 1.17
CA VAL A 89 17.71 -17.23 1.48
C VAL A 89 17.41 -16.50 0.17
N PRO A 90 16.27 -15.80 0.03
CA PRO A 90 16.02 -15.01 -1.16
C PRO A 90 17.12 -13.96 -1.26
N ARG A 91 17.89 -13.95 -2.36
CA ARG A 91 18.67 -12.78 -2.71
C ARG A 91 17.67 -11.71 -3.16
N LEU A 92 17.28 -10.84 -2.25
CA LEU A 92 16.65 -9.58 -2.62
C LEU A 92 17.68 -8.75 -3.41
N PRO A 93 17.30 -8.12 -4.53
CA PRO A 93 18.15 -7.17 -5.22
C PRO A 93 18.45 -5.95 -4.34
#